data_AF-M7NLA9-F1
#
_entry.id   AF-M7NLA9-F1
#
_cell.length_a   1.000
_cell.length_b   1.000
_cell.length_c   1.000
_cell.angle_alpha   90.00
_cell.angle_beta   90.00
_cell.angle_gamma   90.00
#
_symmetry.space_group_name_H-M   'P 1'
#
loop_
_entity.id
_entity.type
_entity.pdbx_description
1 polymer ?
#
loop_
_entity_poly.entity_id
_entity_poly.type
_entity_poly.pdbx_seq_one_letter_code
_entity_poly.pdbx_strand_id
1 'polypeptide(L)'
;MVSEAYFGDMAPHSAHLVMSVSKSLVGAVAGSLCDSGLLDPTAPLTDYLPALTGTGYAGATVRNLLDMRSGIGFSEDYLDPRAEVRMMEEAIG
;
A
#
# COMPACT_ATOMS: atom_id res chain seq x y z
N MET A 1 24.96 -15.73 -2.19
CA MET A 1 23.79 -16.56 -1.83
C MET A 1 24.28 -17.83 -1.19
N VAL A 2 23.73 -18.21 -0.03
CA VAL A 2 24.23 -19.36 0.76
C VAL A 2 23.35 -20.60 0.58
N SER A 3 22.06 -20.42 0.25
CA SER A 3 21.11 -21.49 -0.06
C SER A 3 19.93 -20.95 -0.86
N GLU A 4 19.28 -21.81 -1.64
CA GLU A 4 17.98 -21.62 -2.28
C GLU A 4 17.21 -22.95 -2.27
N ALA A 5 15.88 -22.90 -2.16
CA ALA A 5 15.01 -24.06 -2.21
C ALA A 5 13.65 -23.69 -2.80
N TYR A 6 13.07 -24.61 -3.57
CA TYR A 6 11.77 -24.45 -4.22
C TYR A 6 10.91 -25.67 -3.91
N PHE A 7 9.64 -25.44 -3.62
CA PHE A 7 8.70 -26.48 -3.19
C PHE A 7 7.52 -26.57 -4.16
N GLY A 8 6.93 -27.76 -4.29
CA GLY A 8 5.90 -28.03 -5.28
C GLY A 8 6.42 -27.85 -6.70
N ASP A 9 5.60 -27.26 -7.58
CA ASP A 9 5.94 -27.02 -8.98
C ASP A 9 6.67 -25.69 -9.22
N MET A 10 7.13 -25.01 -8.16
CA MET A 10 7.85 -23.75 -8.28
C MET A 10 9.27 -23.96 -8.82
N ALA A 11 9.68 -23.10 -9.74
CA ALA A 11 11.02 -23.04 -10.31
C ALA A 11 11.68 -21.69 -9.97
N PRO A 12 13.00 -21.54 -10.19
CA PRO A 12 13.73 -20.30 -9.86
C PRO A 12 13.16 -19.00 -10.44
N HIS A 13 12.47 -19.09 -11.58
CA HIS A 13 11.89 -17.94 -12.29
C HIS A 13 10.35 -17.92 -12.22
N SER A 14 9.74 -18.77 -11.39
CA SER A 14 8.29 -18.76 -11.20
C SER A 14 7.88 -17.44 -10.53
N ALA A 15 6.94 -16.73 -11.14
CA ALA A 15 6.28 -15.60 -10.48
C ALA A 15 5.47 -16.10 -9.29
N HIS A 16 5.54 -15.40 -8.16
CA HIS A 16 4.80 -15.72 -6.95
C HIS A 16 4.08 -14.48 -6.44
N LEU A 17 2.85 -14.64 -5.97
CA LEU A 17 2.11 -13.57 -5.32
C LEU A 17 2.79 -13.20 -3.99
N VAL A 18 3.24 -11.96 -3.85
CA VAL A 18 4.00 -11.52 -2.66
C VAL A 18 3.16 -10.73 -1.66
N MET A 19 1.86 -10.56 -1.92
CA MET A 19 0.91 -9.88 -1.04
C MET A 19 1.43 -8.49 -0.63
N SER A 20 1.39 -8.15 0.67
CA SER A 20 1.82 -6.85 1.18
C SER A 20 3.31 -6.54 1.03
N VAL A 21 4.15 -7.49 0.61
CA VAL A 21 5.54 -7.16 0.21
C VAL A 21 5.56 -6.15 -0.96
N SER A 22 4.53 -6.15 -1.81
CA SER A 22 4.35 -5.16 -2.87
C SER A 22 4.37 -3.72 -2.34
N LYS A 23 3.91 -3.47 -1.11
CA LYS A 23 3.89 -2.13 -0.51
C LYS A 23 5.30 -1.59 -0.27
N SER A 24 6.27 -2.45 0.04
CA SER A 24 7.68 -2.04 0.20
C SER A 24 8.28 -1.53 -1.10
N LEU A 25 7.91 -2.10 -2.25
CA LEU A 25 8.33 -1.60 -3.57
C LEU A 25 7.74 -0.22 -3.84
N VAL A 26 6.45 -0.02 -3.56
CA VAL A 26 5.80 1.31 -3.66
C VAL A 26 6.47 2.31 -2.72
N GLY A 27 6.80 1.91 -1.49
CA GLY A 27 7.53 2.73 -0.53
C GLY A 27 8.91 3.17 -1.03
N ALA A 28 9.65 2.29 -1.70
CA ALA A 28 10.96 2.62 -2.29
C ALA A 28 10.83 3.64 -3.43
N VAL A 29 9.81 3.50 -4.29
CA VAL A 29 9.51 4.49 -5.34
C VAL A 29 9.13 5.83 -4.71
N ALA A 30 8.25 5.83 -3.70
CA ALA A 30 7.88 7.04 -2.97
C ALA A 30 9.10 7.71 -2.32
N GLY A 31 10.03 6.94 -1.74
CA GLY A 31 11.28 7.46 -1.20
C GLY A 31 12.14 8.16 -2.26
N SER A 32 12.25 7.59 -3.47
CA SER A 32 12.97 8.20 -4.59
C SER A 32 12.30 9.50 -5.07
N LEU A 33 10.97 9.54 -5.07
CA LEU A 33 10.20 10.76 -5.40
C LEU A 33 10.35 11.84 -4.32
N CYS A 34 10.49 11.45 -3.06
CA CYS A 34 10.78 12.38 -1.97
C CYS A 34 12.19 12.97 -2.11
N ASP A 35 13.19 12.14 -2.38
CA ASP A 35 14.58 12.58 -2.57
C ASP A 35 14.73 13.54 -3.76
N SER A 36 14.00 13.28 -4.85
CA SER A 36 13.96 14.17 -6.03
C SER A 36 13.08 15.42 -5.86
N GLY A 37 12.44 15.61 -4.70
CA GLY A 37 11.59 16.77 -4.40
C GLY A 37 10.25 16.79 -5.14
N LEU A 38 9.85 15.68 -5.77
CA LEU A 38 8.56 15.56 -6.47
C LEU A 38 7.41 15.17 -5.55
N LEU A 39 7.72 14.57 -4.40
CA LEU A 39 6.75 14.19 -3.37
C LEU A 39 7.20 14.74 -2.02
N ASP A 40 6.45 15.67 -1.45
CA ASP A 40 6.73 16.25 -0.13
C ASP A 40 6.08 15.38 0.96
N PRO A 41 6.85 14.76 1.87
CA PRO A 41 6.30 13.96 2.97
C PRO A 41 5.38 14.74 3.91
N THR A 42 5.57 16.05 4.03
CA THR A 42 4.83 16.92 4.95
C THR A 42 3.57 17.51 4.33
N ALA A 43 3.45 17.44 3.00
CA ALA A 43 2.28 17.95 2.30
C ALA A 43 1.03 17.09 2.59
N PRO A 44 -0.14 17.72 2.72
CA PRO A 44 -1.43 17.04 2.73
C PRO A 44 -1.63 16.16 1.49
N LEU A 45 -2.30 15.02 1.64
CA LEU A 45 -2.64 14.15 0.50
C LEU A 45 -3.51 14.86 -0.53
N THR A 46 -4.36 15.80 -0.09
CA THR A 46 -5.26 16.59 -0.94
C THR A 46 -4.53 17.52 -1.91
N ASP A 47 -3.27 17.85 -1.65
CA ASP A 47 -2.47 18.68 -2.56
C ASP A 47 -2.11 17.92 -3.84
N TYR A 48 -1.99 16.59 -3.73
CA TYR A 48 -1.74 15.69 -4.87
C TYR A 48 -3.03 15.09 -5.43
N LEU A 49 -4.01 14.82 -4.58
CA LEU A 49 -5.28 14.16 -4.93
C LEU A 49 -6.47 14.94 -4.36
N PRO A 50 -6.93 16.01 -5.05
CA PRO A 50 -8.04 16.84 -4.57
C PRO A 50 -9.34 16.06 -4.32
N ALA A 51 -9.55 14.94 -5.01
CA ALA A 51 -10.70 14.05 -4.83
C ALA A 51 -10.78 13.41 -3.44
N LEU A 52 -9.70 13.44 -2.64
CA LEU A 52 -9.71 12.97 -1.25
C LEU A 52 -10.35 13.97 -0.28
N THR A 53 -10.70 15.17 -0.74
CA THR A 53 -11.40 16.18 0.07
C THR A 53 -12.73 15.63 0.58
N GLY A 54 -12.96 15.73 1.89
CA GLY A 54 -14.19 15.22 2.53
C GLY A 54 -14.21 13.69 2.75
N THR A 55 -13.15 12.98 2.37
CA THR A 55 -12.98 11.55 2.70
C THR A 55 -12.27 11.37 4.05
N GLY A 56 -12.15 10.13 4.53
CA GLY A 56 -11.38 9.81 5.75
C GLY A 56 -9.89 10.16 5.65
N TYR A 57 -9.35 10.39 4.45
CA TYR A 57 -7.96 10.81 4.24
C TYR A 57 -7.75 12.32 4.33
N ALA A 58 -8.82 13.12 4.42
CA ALA A 58 -8.71 14.57 4.50
C ALA A 58 -7.92 14.99 5.74
N GLY A 59 -6.89 15.82 5.53
CA GLY A 59 -5.97 16.27 6.59
C GLY A 59 -4.80 15.33 6.89
N ALA A 60 -4.77 14.11 6.33
CA ALA A 60 -3.58 13.26 6.41
C ALA A 60 -2.48 13.79 5.47
N THR A 61 -1.22 13.66 5.91
CA THR A 61 -0.04 13.96 5.08
C THR A 61 0.45 12.73 4.32
N VAL A 62 1.31 12.93 3.33
CA VAL A 62 2.05 11.84 2.66
C VAL A 62 2.77 10.96 3.68
N ARG A 63 3.42 11.55 4.69
CA ARG A 63 4.10 10.82 5.77
C ARG A 63 3.13 9.97 6.59
N ASN A 64 1.93 10.47 6.89
CA ASN A 64 0.94 9.66 7.60
C ASN A 64 0.57 8.42 6.80
N LEU A 65 0.43 8.52 5.48
CA LEU A 65 0.12 7.37 4.64
C LEU A 65 1.27 6.37 4.58
N LEU A 66 2.50 6.84 4.37
CA LEU A 66 3.69 5.98 4.31
C LEU A 66 3.97 5.24 5.61
N ASP A 67 3.62 5.84 6.75
CA ASP A 67 3.82 5.26 8.08
C ASP A 67 2.60 4.47 8.58
N MET A 68 1.55 4.29 7.76
CA MET A 68 0.29 3.63 8.13
C MET A 68 -0.44 4.28 9.32
N ARG A 69 -0.43 5.63 9.36
CA ARG A 69 -0.97 6.47 10.44
C ARG A 69 -2.05 7.45 9.95
N SER A 70 -2.74 7.12 8.86
CA SER A 70 -3.83 7.95 8.33
C SER A 70 -5.06 7.99 9.25
N GLY A 71 -5.28 6.95 10.06
CA GLY A 71 -6.42 6.88 10.98
C GLY A 71 -7.76 6.63 10.31
N ILE A 72 -7.77 6.17 9.05
CA ILE A 72 -9.00 5.86 8.33
C ILE A 72 -9.73 4.67 8.97
N GLY A 73 -11.06 4.71 8.97
CA GLY A 73 -11.87 3.55 9.31
C GLY A 73 -11.85 2.54 8.17
N PHE A 74 -11.10 1.45 8.33
CA PHE A 74 -11.01 0.35 7.37
C PHE A 74 -10.67 -0.96 8.11
N SER A 75 -11.54 -1.97 8.01
CA SER A 75 -11.27 -3.29 8.58
C SER A 75 -10.44 -4.14 7.62
N GLU A 76 -9.28 -4.59 8.11
CA GLU A 76 -8.44 -5.61 7.47
C GLU A 76 -8.65 -7.00 8.07
N ASP A 77 -9.81 -7.27 8.68
CA ASP A 77 -10.16 -8.63 9.10
C ASP A 77 -10.46 -9.51 7.87
N TYR A 78 -9.45 -10.24 7.41
CA TYR A 78 -9.57 -11.14 6.26
C TYR A 78 -10.56 -12.28 6.47
N LEU A 79 -10.97 -12.61 7.71
CA LEU A 79 -11.92 -13.69 7.98
C LEU A 79 -13.36 -13.19 8.04
N ASP A 80 -13.58 -11.89 8.23
CA ASP A 80 -14.90 -11.29 8.17
C ASP A 80 -15.30 -11.01 6.71
N PRO A 81 -16.33 -11.69 6.16
CA PRO A 81 -16.79 -11.44 4.80
C PRO A 81 -17.37 -10.03 4.60
N ARG A 82 -17.61 -9.28 5.68
CA ARG A 82 -18.13 -7.90 5.64
C ARG A 82 -17.06 -6.84 5.91
N ALA A 83 -15.81 -7.24 6.16
CA ALA A 83 -14.72 -6.29 6.32
C ALA A 83 -14.47 -5.52 5.02
N GLU A 84 -14.04 -4.27 5.14
CA GLU A 84 -13.74 -3.42 3.99
C GLU A 84 -12.69 -4.01 3.06
N VAL A 85 -11.75 -4.82 3.57
CA VAL A 85 -10.78 -5.55 2.73
C VAL A 85 -11.45 -6.52 1.75
N ARG A 86 -12.54 -7.19 2.16
CA ARG A 86 -13.31 -8.11 1.30
C ARG A 86 -14.19 -7.36 0.31
N MET A 87 -14.88 -6.32 0.77
CA MET A 87 -15.67 -5.45 -0.10
C MET A 87 -14.81 -4.80 -1.18
N MET A 88 -13.57 -4.41 -0.83
CA MET A 88 -12.60 -3.91 -1.79
C MET A 88 -12.25 -4.99 -2.81
N GLU A 89 -11.80 -6.18 -2.37
CA GLU A 89 -11.47 -7.31 -3.26
C GLU A 89 -12.61 -7.65 -4.25
N GLU A 90 -13.86 -7.70 -3.79
CA GLU A 90 -15.03 -7.93 -4.65
C GLU A 90 -15.24 -6.84 -5.71
N ALA A 91 -14.94 -5.58 -5.38
CA ALA A 91 -15.12 -4.46 -6.29
C ALA A 91 -14.03 -4.38 -7.39
N ILE A 92 -12.81 -4.88 -7.11
CA ILE A 92 -11.70 -4.89 -8.08
C ILE A 92 -11.70 -6.10 -9.02
N GLY A 93 -12.38 -7.19 -8.66
CA GLY A 93 -12.57 -8.39 -9.50
C GLY A 93 -11.50 -9.45 -9.34
#